data_AF-A0A382SX39-F1
#
_entry.id   AF-A0A382SX39-F1
#
_cell.length_a   1.000
_cell.length_b   1.000
_cell.length_c   1.000
_cell.angle_alpha   90.00
_cell.angle_beta   90.00
_cell.angle_gamma   90.00
#
_symmetry.space_group_name_H-M   'P 1'
#
loop_
_entity.id
_entity.type
_entity.pdbx_description
1 polymer ?
#
loop_
_entity_poly.entity_id
_entity_poly.type
_entity_poly.pdbx_seq_one_letter_code
_entity_poly.pdbx_strand_id
1 'polypeptide(L)'
;VRTWKTLSTPHQPAQAVLSGLSGSDIQLLHGSTIATNAILERKGSKTILITTTGFQDLLQIRRQERDNCYDLTPSRTAHVTSSNETISVNERIDANGQVIIPLTEKEISRVLNLALKSGAETFAICFLFSF
;
A
#
# COMPACT_ATOMS: atom_id res chain seq x y z
N VAL A 1 29.35 -24.21 -5.28
CA VAL A 1 28.03 -23.74 -4.80
C VAL A 1 27.41 -24.86 -3.99
N ARG A 2 27.01 -24.60 -2.73
CA ARG A 2 26.22 -25.56 -1.93
C ARG A 2 24.76 -25.12 -2.00
N THR A 3 23.85 -26.07 -2.13
CA THR A 3 22.42 -25.80 -2.21
C THR A 3 21.71 -26.53 -1.08
N TRP A 4 20.85 -25.81 -0.37
CA TRP A 4 20.02 -26.36 0.68
C TRP A 4 18.55 -26.15 0.31
N LYS A 5 17.72 -27.19 0.49
CA LYS A 5 16.28 -27.12 0.24
C LYS A 5 15.56 -27.62 1.48
N THR A 6 14.70 -26.76 2.01
CA THR A 6 13.79 -27.09 3.11
C THR A 6 12.38 -26.68 2.72
N LEU A 7 11.38 -27.27 3.34
CA LEU A 7 10.00 -26.79 3.21
C LEU A 7 9.87 -25.40 3.82
N SER A 8 9.03 -24.57 3.22
CA SER A 8 8.67 -23.25 3.74
C SER A 8 7.84 -23.37 5.02
N THR A 9 7.92 -22.37 5.89
CA THR A 9 7.13 -22.25 7.13
C THR A 9 6.19 -21.04 7.02
N PRO A 10 4.98 -21.14 6.43
CA PRO A 10 4.15 -19.98 6.07
C PRO A 10 3.80 -19.04 7.23
N HIS A 11 3.57 -19.59 8.43
CA HIS A 11 3.25 -18.81 9.62
C HIS A 11 4.48 -18.15 10.27
N GLN A 12 5.69 -18.60 9.92
CA GLN A 12 6.94 -18.05 10.44
C GLN A 12 8.09 -18.22 9.43
N PRO A 13 8.08 -17.48 8.30
CA PRO A 13 8.96 -17.76 7.17
C PRO A 13 10.46 -17.64 7.45
N ALA A 14 10.82 -16.78 8.42
CA ALA A 14 12.20 -16.62 8.88
C ALA A 14 12.81 -17.94 9.37
N GLN A 15 12.01 -18.84 9.96
CA GLN A 15 12.50 -20.11 10.49
C GLN A 15 13.11 -21.01 9.41
N ALA A 16 12.48 -21.11 8.24
CA ALA A 16 13.01 -21.89 7.12
C ALA A 16 14.29 -21.31 6.53
N VAL A 17 14.45 -19.98 6.57
CA VAL A 17 15.69 -19.32 6.12
C VAL A 17 16.81 -19.58 7.12
N LEU A 18 16.56 -19.33 8.41
CA LEU A 18 17.54 -19.48 9.48
C LEU A 18 18.05 -20.93 9.60
N SER A 19 17.20 -21.93 9.39
CA SER A 19 17.62 -23.34 9.43
C SER A 19 18.59 -23.74 8.31
N GLY A 20 18.64 -22.97 7.22
CA GLY A 20 19.58 -23.17 6.11
C GLY A 20 20.87 -22.37 6.23
N LEU A 21 20.98 -21.47 7.21
CA LEU A 21 22.19 -20.67 7.44
C LEU A 21 23.14 -21.37 8.41
N SER A 22 24.45 -21.21 8.20
CA SER A 22 25.48 -21.73 9.09
C SER A 22 26.67 -20.77 9.16
N GLY A 23 27.21 -20.56 10.36
CA GLY A 23 28.33 -19.65 10.61
C GLY A 23 27.91 -18.26 11.12
N SER A 24 28.90 -17.48 11.58
CA SER A 24 28.79 -16.05 11.91
C SER A 24 29.37 -15.20 10.77
N ASP A 25 29.01 -13.91 10.70
CA ASP A 25 29.52 -12.95 9.71
C ASP A 25 29.23 -13.28 8.24
N ILE A 26 27.97 -13.59 7.93
CA ILE A 26 27.52 -13.91 6.57
C ILE A 26 26.86 -12.69 5.93
N GLN A 27 27.25 -12.33 4.71
CA GLN A 27 26.48 -11.43 3.86
C GLN A 27 25.35 -12.21 3.18
N LEU A 28 24.10 -11.75 3.36
CA LEU A 28 22.90 -12.43 2.89
C LEU A 28 22.19 -11.62 1.81
N LEU A 29 21.88 -12.28 0.69
CA LEU A 29 20.88 -11.80 -0.27
C LEU A 29 19.62 -12.64 -0.09
N HIS A 30 18.52 -12.00 0.34
CA HIS A 30 17.25 -12.68 0.56
C HIS A 30 16.21 -12.29 -0.49
N GLY A 31 15.71 -13.30 -1.22
CA GLY A 31 14.55 -13.16 -2.08
C GLY A 31 13.39 -13.99 -1.52
N SER A 32 12.19 -13.43 -1.52
CA SER A 32 10.98 -14.11 -1.04
C SER A 32 9.76 -13.70 -1.85
N THR A 33 8.81 -14.63 -1.97
CA THR A 33 7.53 -14.42 -2.64
C THR A 33 6.38 -14.10 -1.68
N ILE A 34 6.65 -13.96 -0.36
CA ILE A 34 5.62 -13.70 0.66
C ILE A 34 4.79 -12.46 0.32
N ALA A 35 5.45 -11.35 -0.04
CA ALA A 35 4.76 -10.10 -0.36
C ALA A 35 3.88 -10.24 -1.61
N THR A 36 4.40 -10.87 -2.67
CA THR A 36 3.65 -11.11 -3.91
C THR A 36 2.43 -11.99 -3.66
N ASN A 37 2.60 -13.09 -2.91
CA ASN A 37 1.50 -13.98 -2.59
C ASN A 37 0.45 -13.30 -1.69
N ALA A 38 0.88 -12.45 -0.74
CA ALA A 38 -0.04 -11.67 0.09
C ALA A 38 -0.95 -10.76 -0.75
N ILE A 39 -0.40 -10.13 -1.81
CA ILE A 39 -1.19 -9.29 -2.74
C ILE A 39 -2.16 -10.16 -3.54
N LEU A 40 -1.69 -11.27 -4.13
CA LEU A 40 -2.50 -12.16 -4.95
C LEU A 40 -3.66 -12.79 -4.16
N GLU A 41 -3.39 -13.22 -2.93
CA GLU A 41 -4.36 -13.85 -2.04
C GLU A 41 -5.21 -12.82 -1.27
N ARG A 42 -4.97 -11.51 -1.47
CA ARG A 42 -5.60 -10.41 -0.72
C ARG A 42 -5.48 -10.57 0.80
N LYS A 43 -4.37 -11.13 1.25
CA LYS A 43 -4.02 -11.30 2.66
C LYS A 43 -3.17 -10.13 3.10
N GLY A 44 -3.83 -9.00 3.33
CA GLY A 44 -3.23 -7.80 3.89
C GLY A 44 -4.04 -7.27 5.06
N SER A 45 -3.43 -6.37 5.82
CA SER A 45 -4.13 -5.63 6.87
C SER A 45 -5.19 -4.70 6.26
N LYS A 46 -6.29 -4.49 6.98
CA LYS A 46 -7.29 -3.51 6.58
C LYS A 46 -6.63 -2.14 6.53
N THR A 47 -6.54 -1.57 5.34
CA THR A 47 -5.82 -0.32 5.06
C THR A 47 -6.81 0.73 4.61
N ILE A 48 -6.64 1.98 5.04
CA ILE A 48 -7.31 3.12 4.41
C ILE A 48 -6.29 4.02 3.72
N LEU A 49 -6.72 4.65 2.63
CA LEU A 49 -5.93 5.64 1.92
C LEU A 49 -6.23 7.04 2.46
N ILE A 50 -5.20 7.82 2.71
CA ILE A 50 -5.29 9.23 3.07
C ILE A 50 -4.64 10.00 1.94
N THR A 51 -5.41 10.85 1.28
CA THR A 51 -4.93 11.57 0.09
C THR A 51 -5.47 12.98 0.05
N THR A 52 -5.00 13.78 -0.90
CA THR A 52 -5.50 15.13 -1.03
C THR A 52 -6.95 15.17 -1.49
N THR A 53 -7.72 16.14 -1.00
CA THR A 53 -9.02 16.49 -1.57
C THR A 53 -8.95 16.63 -3.09
N GLY A 54 -9.84 15.95 -3.79
CA GLY A 54 -9.89 15.86 -5.26
C GLY A 54 -9.21 14.62 -5.84
N PHE A 55 -8.48 13.84 -5.03
CA PHE A 55 -7.75 12.65 -5.46
C PHE A 55 -8.23 11.35 -4.79
N GLN A 56 -9.41 11.35 -4.17
CA GLN A 56 -9.96 10.20 -3.41
C GLN A 56 -10.16 8.96 -4.29
N ASP A 57 -10.50 9.15 -5.56
CA ASP A 57 -10.78 8.07 -6.51
C ASP A 57 -9.54 7.62 -7.30
N LEU A 58 -8.33 8.07 -6.92
CA LEU A 58 -7.10 7.80 -7.69
C LEU A 58 -6.89 6.31 -7.94
N LEU A 59 -7.05 5.47 -6.91
CA LEU A 59 -6.88 4.03 -7.08
C LEU A 59 -7.97 3.40 -7.95
N GLN A 60 -9.20 3.91 -7.92
CA GLN A 60 -10.33 3.45 -8.73
C GLN A 60 -10.18 3.82 -10.20
N ILE A 61 -9.77 5.07 -10.47
CA ILE A 61 -9.57 5.61 -11.82
C ILE A 61 -8.32 4.98 -12.47
N ARG A 62 -7.29 4.69 -11.66
CA ARG A 62 -5.97 4.24 -12.12
C ARG A 62 -5.41 5.20 -13.19
N ARG A 63 -4.63 4.67 -14.12
CA ARG A 63 -4.12 5.38 -15.31
C ARG A 63 -4.97 5.13 -16.55
N GLN A 64 -6.15 4.56 -16.39
CA GLN A 64 -7.00 4.09 -17.49
C GLN A 64 -6.30 3.12 -18.47
N GLU A 65 -5.27 2.41 -18.02
CA GLU A 65 -4.67 1.30 -18.76
C GLU A 65 -5.71 0.18 -18.88
N ARG A 66 -6.02 -0.24 -20.12
CA ARG A 66 -7.00 -1.28 -20.43
C ARG A 66 -6.30 -2.41 -21.18
N ASP A 67 -6.42 -3.62 -20.65
CA ASP A 67 -5.90 -4.82 -21.33
C ASP A 67 -6.55 -5.01 -22.70
N ASN A 68 -7.85 -4.69 -22.80
CA ASN A 68 -8.64 -4.73 -24.04
C ASN A 68 -9.21 -3.34 -24.34
N CYS A 69 -8.54 -2.55 -25.18
CA CYS A 69 -8.93 -1.16 -25.49
C CYS A 69 -10.34 -1.00 -26.09
N TYR A 70 -10.89 -2.05 -26.73
CA TYR A 70 -12.21 -2.03 -27.38
C TYR A 70 -13.32 -2.66 -26.55
N ASP A 71 -13.02 -3.18 -25.36
CA ASP A 71 -14.05 -3.65 -24.44
C ASP A 71 -14.74 -2.44 -23.80
N LEU A 72 -15.99 -2.18 -24.20
CA LEU A 72 -16.82 -1.09 -23.69
C LEU A 72 -17.37 -1.37 -22.28
N THR A 73 -17.35 -2.63 -21.83
CA THR A 73 -17.92 -3.09 -20.56
C THR A 73 -16.91 -3.92 -19.76
N PRO A 74 -15.72 -3.38 -19.45
CA PRO A 74 -14.68 -4.15 -18.78
C PRO A 74 -15.10 -4.44 -17.33
N SER A 75 -14.80 -5.66 -16.87
CA SER A 75 -14.90 -5.99 -15.46
C SER A 75 -13.79 -5.29 -14.68
N ARG A 76 -14.15 -4.53 -13.64
CA ARG A 76 -13.17 -3.87 -12.77
C ARG A 76 -12.76 -4.80 -11.64
N THR A 77 -11.46 -5.03 -11.50
CA THR A 77 -10.92 -5.76 -10.36
C THR A 77 -11.01 -4.90 -9.10
N ALA A 78 -11.49 -5.48 -7.99
CA ALA A 78 -11.51 -4.80 -6.71
C ALA A 78 -10.09 -4.36 -6.29
N HIS A 79 -9.98 -3.16 -5.71
CA HIS A 79 -8.72 -2.56 -5.29
C HIS A 79 -8.39 -2.93 -3.84
N VAL A 80 -7.19 -2.58 -3.38
CA VAL A 80 -6.78 -2.77 -1.98
C VAL A 80 -7.62 -1.89 -1.04
N THR A 81 -8.03 -0.71 -1.50
CA THR A 81 -8.97 0.18 -0.81
C THR A 81 -10.04 0.67 -1.78
N SER A 82 -11.25 0.87 -1.29
CA SER A 82 -12.35 1.52 -2.00
C SER A 82 -12.40 3.03 -1.75
N SER A 83 -13.22 3.77 -2.51
CA SER A 83 -13.44 5.21 -2.26
C SER A 83 -14.02 5.47 -0.86
N ASN A 84 -14.82 4.53 -0.35
CA ASN A 84 -15.37 4.57 1.02
C ASN A 84 -14.31 4.30 2.10
N GLU A 85 -13.15 3.77 1.72
CA GLU A 85 -11.98 3.53 2.56
C GLU A 85 -10.87 4.57 2.28
N THR A 86 -11.25 5.73 1.73
CA THR A 86 -10.34 6.83 1.45
C THR A 86 -10.77 8.09 2.18
N ILE A 87 -9.84 8.67 2.94
CA ILE A 87 -10.02 9.95 3.63
C ILE A 87 -9.31 11.03 2.84
N SER A 88 -10.04 12.08 2.46
CA SER A 88 -9.43 13.27 1.88
C SER A 88 -8.91 14.20 2.97
N VAL A 89 -7.82 14.89 2.64
CA VAL A 89 -7.18 15.94 3.45
C VAL A 89 -7.19 17.23 2.64
N ASN A 90 -7.75 18.29 3.21
CA ASN A 90 -7.79 19.63 2.64
C ASN A 90 -6.43 20.31 2.85
N GLU A 91 -5.46 19.88 2.07
CA GLU A 91 -4.17 20.53 1.85
C GLU A 91 -3.94 20.70 0.34
N ARG A 92 -2.98 21.54 -0.06
CA ARG A 92 -2.47 21.54 -1.43
C ARG A 92 -1.05 22.07 -1.49
N ILE A 93 -0.14 21.28 -2.07
CA ILE A 93 1.16 21.71 -2.59
C ILE A 93 1.09 21.74 -4.13
N ASP A 94 1.83 22.65 -4.76
CA ASP A 94 1.99 22.74 -6.22
C ASP A 94 3.21 21.96 -6.74
N ALA A 95 3.41 21.91 -8.06
CA ALA A 95 4.55 21.20 -8.65
C ALA A 95 5.93 21.83 -8.33
N ASN A 96 5.96 23.06 -7.83
CA ASN A 96 7.17 23.76 -7.41
C ASN A 96 7.43 23.62 -5.90
N GLY A 97 6.62 22.86 -5.17
CA GLY A 97 6.71 22.72 -3.72
C GLY A 97 6.09 23.87 -2.93
N GLN A 98 5.36 24.79 -3.57
CA GLN A 98 4.69 25.89 -2.88
C GLN A 98 3.39 25.42 -2.24
N VAL A 99 3.17 25.83 -0.99
CA VAL A 99 1.92 25.55 -0.27
C VAL A 99 0.83 26.48 -0.79
N ILE A 100 -0.17 25.91 -1.48
CA ILE A 100 -1.39 26.62 -1.92
C ILE A 100 -2.43 26.59 -0.80
N ILE A 101 -2.64 25.43 -0.18
CA ILE A 101 -3.56 25.26 0.96
C ILE A 101 -2.75 24.61 2.09
N PRO A 102 -2.53 25.31 3.22
CA PRO A 102 -1.75 24.77 4.32
C PRO A 102 -2.50 23.64 5.02
N LEU A 103 -1.76 22.59 5.40
CA LEU A 103 -2.27 21.57 6.30
C LEU A 103 -2.40 22.17 7.71
N THR A 104 -3.62 22.19 8.24
CA THR A 104 -3.90 22.80 9.56
C THR A 104 -4.08 21.74 10.64
N GLU A 105 -3.80 22.09 11.89
CA GLU A 105 -4.04 21.22 13.05
C GLU A 105 -5.49 20.73 13.16
N LYS A 106 -6.44 21.60 12.80
CA LYS A 106 -7.88 21.25 12.75
C LYS A 106 -8.14 20.15 11.73
N GLU A 107 -7.49 20.22 10.58
CA GLU A 107 -7.65 19.24 9.51
C GLU A 107 -6.99 17.91 9.87
N ILE A 108 -5.78 17.95 10.45
CA ILE A 108 -5.11 16.76 10.99
C ILE A 108 -6.01 16.07 12.02
N SER A 109 -6.56 16.84 12.97
CA SER A 109 -7.47 16.32 14.00
C SER A 109 -8.72 15.68 13.39
N ARG A 110 -9.29 16.26 12.34
CA ARG A 110 -10.45 15.69 11.62
C ARG A 110 -10.10 14.36 10.98
N VAL A 111 -8.97 14.30 10.26
CA VAL A 111 -8.50 13.09 9.56
C VAL A 111 -8.18 11.99 10.54
N LEU A 112 -7.49 12.29 11.65
CA LEU A 112 -7.16 11.33 12.69
C LEU A 112 -8.42 10.71 13.31
N ASN A 113 -9.43 11.53 13.62
CA ASN A 113 -10.71 11.05 14.15
C ASN A 113 -11.43 10.10 13.18
N LEU A 114 -11.40 10.39 11.88
CA LEU A 114 -11.99 9.51 10.86
C LEU A 114 -11.17 8.22 10.71
N ALA A 115 -9.85 8.33 10.71
CA ALA A 115 -8.93 7.20 10.60
C ALA A 115 -9.12 6.22 11.76
N LEU A 116 -9.19 6.71 13.00
CA LEU A 116 -9.44 5.89 14.19
C LEU A 116 -10.82 5.21 14.16
N LYS A 117 -11.85 5.88 13.64
CA LYS A 117 -13.21 5.33 13.53
C LYS A 117 -13.38 4.32 12.39
N SER A 118 -12.46 4.28 11.43
CA SER A 118 -12.54 3.38 10.27
C SER A 118 -12.34 1.90 10.63
N GLY A 119 -11.74 1.62 11.79
CA GLY A 119 -11.30 0.29 12.20
C GLY A 119 -10.20 -0.28 11.29
N ALA A 120 -9.46 0.57 10.59
CA ALA A 120 -8.28 0.17 9.83
C ALA A 120 -7.10 -0.14 10.76
N GLU A 121 -6.29 -1.11 10.37
CA GLU A 121 -5.07 -1.51 11.08
C GLU A 121 -3.86 -0.71 10.58
N THR A 122 -3.94 -0.20 9.35
CA THR A 122 -2.85 0.50 8.66
C THR A 122 -3.38 1.67 7.85
N PHE A 123 -2.49 2.64 7.60
CA PHE A 123 -2.79 3.88 6.88
C PHE A 123 -1.75 4.09 5.78
N ALA A 124 -2.20 4.36 4.56
CA ALA A 124 -1.34 4.83 3.48
C ALA A 124 -1.57 6.32 3.26
N ILE A 125 -0.53 7.14 3.32
CA ILE A 125 -0.62 8.59 3.07
C ILE A 125 0.01 8.89 1.72
N CYS A 126 -0.76 9.47 0.80
CA CYS A 126 -0.32 9.81 -0.55
C CYS A 126 -0.88 11.17 -0.95
N PHE A 127 -0.10 12.22 -0.71
CA PHE A 127 -0.44 13.59 -1.11
C PHE A 127 0.16 13.91 -2.48
N LEU A 128 -0.52 14.76 -3.24
CA LEU A 128 0.03 15.22 -4.51
C LEU A 128 1.34 16.00 -4.27
N PHE A 129 2.36 15.72 -5.07
CA PHE A 129 3.68 16.36 -5.00
C PHE A 129 4.45 16.17 -3.68
N SER A 130 4.22 15.07 -2.95
CA SER A 130 4.90 14.77 -1.68
C SER A 130 6.27 14.07 -1.81
N PHE A 131 6.81 13.97 -3.03
CA PHE A 131 8.04 13.20 -3.33
C PHE A 131 9.32 13.98 -3.02
#